data_AF-A0A918A3A6-F1
#
_entry.id   AF-A0A918A3A6-F1
#
_cell.length_a   1.000
_cell.length_b   1.000
_cell.length_c   1.000
_cell.angle_alpha   90.00
_cell.angle_beta   90.00
_cell.angle_gamma   90.00
#
_symmetry.space_group_name_H-M   'P 1'
#
loop_
_entity.id
_entity.type
_entity.pdbx_description
1 polymer ?
#
loop_
_entity_poly.entity_id
_entity_poly.type
_entity_poly.pdbx_seq_one_letter_code
_entity_poly.pdbx_strand_id
1 'polypeptide(L)'
;MGVDEQRVPGGGWPRPVVPRIGARVSYALHHLLAAKPAYRRLGAWLERRRPAYRWFTWAERVTKEQLYGCRMCGQCALPDTGYTCPMTCPKQLRNGPCGGVSAEGRCEVHPELVCVWVTAIERAQDAGHGADLDLLQRPVDHREWDRSSWVNYWQGRDDGLGIAPSEDDPRPLLRRELGLRPR
;
A
#
# COMPACT_ATOMS: atom_id res chain seq x y z
N MET A 1 -14.56 -26.80 -2.77
CA MET A 1 -14.49 -25.37 -3.12
C MET A 1 -13.12 -24.87 -2.67
N GLY A 2 -12.09 -25.15 -3.47
CA GLY A 2 -10.72 -24.77 -3.14
C GLY A 2 -10.53 -23.30 -3.48
N VAL A 3 -10.14 -22.51 -2.50
CA VAL A 3 -9.70 -21.13 -2.73
C VAL A 3 -8.40 -21.25 -3.53
N ASP A 4 -8.39 -20.64 -4.71
CA ASP A 4 -7.32 -20.73 -5.69
C ASP A 4 -6.01 -20.18 -5.12
N GLU A 5 -5.08 -21.08 -4.81
CA GLU A 5 -3.76 -20.85 -4.20
C GLU A 5 -2.76 -20.18 -5.19
N GLN A 6 -3.25 -19.57 -6.27
CA GLN A 6 -2.49 -19.33 -7.52
C GLN A 6 -2.08 -17.87 -7.79
N ARG A 7 -1.84 -17.01 -6.79
CA ARG A 7 -1.32 -15.64 -7.06
C ARG A 7 -0.15 -15.11 -6.21
N VAL A 8 0.62 -16.00 -5.58
CA VAL A 8 1.94 -15.64 -5.04
C VAL A 8 3.02 -16.32 -5.90
N PRO A 9 3.80 -15.58 -6.71
CA PRO A 9 4.98 -16.18 -7.35
C PRO A 9 5.93 -16.66 -6.25
N GLY A 10 6.14 -17.98 -6.13
CA GLY A 10 7.05 -18.59 -5.15
C GLY A 10 6.44 -19.41 -4.00
N GLY A 11 5.17 -19.82 -4.06
CA GLY A 11 4.67 -20.98 -3.28
C GLY A 11 4.66 -20.85 -1.74
N GLY A 12 4.65 -19.65 -1.18
CA GLY A 12 4.59 -19.42 0.27
C GLY A 12 3.85 -18.14 0.65
N TRP A 13 3.52 -18.00 1.93
CA TRP A 13 2.92 -16.79 2.48
C TRP A 13 3.85 -15.58 2.24
N PRO A 14 3.29 -14.37 1.96
CA PRO A 14 4.10 -13.16 1.91
C PRO A 14 4.87 -12.98 3.22
N ARG A 15 6.15 -12.63 3.12
CA ARG A 15 7.02 -12.44 4.29
C ARG A 15 7.19 -10.94 4.55
N PRO A 16 7.12 -10.47 5.81
CA PRO A 16 7.43 -9.08 6.14
C PRO A 16 8.79 -8.65 5.59
N VAL A 17 8.83 -7.46 4.98
CA VAL A 17 10.06 -6.87 4.45
C VAL A 17 10.28 -5.51 5.11
N VAL A 18 11.49 -5.28 5.62
CA VAL A 18 11.92 -3.96 6.06
C VAL A 18 12.40 -3.18 4.83
N PRO A 19 11.88 -1.98 4.55
CA PRO A 19 12.31 -1.18 3.40
C PRO A 19 13.81 -0.86 3.42
N ARG A 20 14.44 -0.87 2.24
CA ARG A 20 15.90 -0.66 2.08
C ARG A 20 16.34 0.80 2.21
N ILE A 21 15.41 1.75 2.09
CA ILE A 21 15.69 3.18 2.22
C ILE A 21 14.88 3.80 3.35
N GLY A 22 15.38 4.91 3.90
CA GLY A 22 14.74 5.63 5.00
C GLY A 22 13.38 6.23 4.59
N ALA A 23 12.46 6.32 5.56
CA ALA A 23 11.12 6.85 5.32
C ALA A 23 11.16 8.32 4.84
N ARG A 24 11.95 9.19 5.49
CA ARG A 24 12.09 10.60 5.08
C ARG A 24 12.54 10.78 3.63
N VAL A 25 13.50 9.97 3.16
CA VAL A 25 13.93 9.97 1.75
C VAL A 25 12.78 9.55 0.84
N SER A 26 12.02 8.54 1.26
CA SER A 26 10.89 8.01 0.49
C SER A 26 9.76 9.04 0.34
N TYR A 27 9.42 9.76 1.41
CA TYR A 27 8.47 10.88 1.39
C TYR A 27 8.97 12.01 0.47
N ALA A 28 10.24 12.40 0.60
CA ALA A 28 10.83 13.43 -0.27
C ALA A 28 10.76 13.04 -1.76
N LEU A 29 11.08 11.78 -2.10
CA LEU A 29 10.97 11.26 -3.46
C LEU A 29 9.52 11.27 -3.97
N HIS A 30 8.55 10.95 -3.12
CA HIS A 30 7.15 11.01 -3.49
C HIS A 30 6.68 12.43 -3.80
N HIS A 31 7.11 13.44 -3.03
CA HIS A 31 6.77 14.83 -3.35
C HIS A 31 7.24 15.27 -4.74
N LEU A 32 8.35 14.70 -5.25
CA LEU A 32 8.81 14.96 -6.61
C LEU A 32 7.83 14.38 -7.66
N LEU A 33 7.27 13.21 -7.36
CA LEU A 33 6.34 12.46 -8.23
C LEU A 33 4.86 12.71 -7.91
N ALA A 34 4.57 13.63 -7.00
CA ALA A 34 3.21 14.00 -6.61
C ALA A 34 2.38 14.42 -7.82
N ALA A 35 1.08 14.13 -7.79
CA ALA A 35 0.19 14.34 -8.93
C ALA A 35 0.17 15.83 -9.35
N LYS A 36 0.85 16.12 -10.46
CA LYS A 36 0.88 17.43 -11.12
C LYS A 36 0.24 17.31 -12.51
N PRO A 37 -0.29 18.39 -13.11
CA PRO A 37 -0.89 18.34 -14.45
C PRO A 37 -0.01 17.66 -15.51
N ALA A 38 1.31 17.85 -15.41
CA ALA A 38 2.27 17.18 -16.29
C ALA A 38 2.24 15.64 -16.14
N TYR A 39 2.18 15.13 -14.91
CA TYR A 39 2.11 13.68 -14.65
C TYR A 39 0.75 13.09 -15.03
N ARG A 40 -0.36 13.85 -14.90
CA ARG A 40 -1.67 13.41 -15.42
C ARG A 40 -1.61 13.22 -16.94
N ARG A 41 -0.99 14.17 -17.67
CA ARG A 41 -0.76 14.07 -19.12
C ARG A 41 0.15 12.91 -19.48
N LEU A 42 1.21 12.67 -18.70
CA LEU A 42 2.11 11.54 -18.88
C LEU A 42 1.39 10.21 -18.70
N GLY A 43 0.59 10.05 -17.64
CA GLY A 43 -0.21 8.85 -17.41
C GLY A 43 -1.15 8.56 -18.57
N ALA A 44 -1.90 9.57 -19.05
CA ALA A 44 -2.78 9.43 -20.20
C ALA A 44 -2.03 9.12 -21.51
N TRP A 45 -0.78 9.55 -21.64
CA TRP A 45 0.08 9.17 -22.77
C TRP A 45 0.57 7.73 -22.66
N LEU A 46 1.00 7.29 -21.47
CA LEU A 46 1.44 5.92 -21.21
C LEU A 46 0.32 4.93 -21.54
N GLU A 47 -0.90 5.19 -21.07
CA GLU A 47 -2.06 4.33 -21.31
C GLU A 47 -2.43 4.17 -22.78
N ARG A 48 -2.26 5.23 -23.58
CA ARG A 48 -2.46 5.17 -25.05
C ARG A 48 -1.40 4.34 -25.75
N ARG A 49 -0.20 4.19 -25.17
CA ARG A 49 0.92 3.43 -25.74
C ARG A 49 1.19 2.17 -24.92
N ARG A 50 0.45 1.09 -25.19
CA ARG A 50 0.60 -0.21 -24.52
C ARG A 50 2.04 -0.67 -24.26
N PRO A 51 3.00 -0.63 -25.22
CA PRO A 51 4.38 -1.04 -24.91
C PRO A 51 5.06 -0.13 -23.87
N ALA A 52 4.84 1.19 -23.93
CA ALA A 52 5.38 2.13 -22.96
C ALA A 52 4.78 1.93 -21.56
N TYR A 53 3.46 1.72 -21.47
CA TYR A 53 2.80 1.40 -20.20
C TYR A 53 3.34 0.11 -19.56
N ARG A 54 3.52 -0.95 -20.36
CA ARG A 54 4.08 -2.23 -19.87
C ARG A 54 5.50 -2.07 -19.36
N TRP A 55 6.35 -1.37 -20.10
CA TRP A 55 7.73 -1.11 -19.68
C TRP A 55 7.79 -0.26 -18.41
N PHE A 56 6.97 0.80 -18.33
CA PHE A 56 6.87 1.63 -17.13
C PHE A 56 6.40 0.83 -15.91
N THR A 57 5.36 0.00 -16.07
CA THR A 57 4.83 -0.86 -14.99
C THR A 57 5.86 -1.89 -14.54
N TRP A 58 6.63 -2.45 -15.48
CA TRP A 58 7.74 -3.34 -15.15
C TRP A 58 8.84 -2.62 -14.36
N ALA A 59 9.23 -1.42 -14.78
CA ALA A 59 10.22 -0.61 -14.06
C ALA A 59 9.72 -0.27 -12.65
N GLU A 60 8.45 0.15 -12.51
CA GLU A 60 7.83 0.38 -11.20
C GLU A 60 7.89 -0.86 -10.31
N ARG A 61 7.53 -2.05 -10.85
CA ARG A 61 7.59 -3.31 -10.10
C ARG A 61 8.99 -3.55 -9.57
N VAL A 62 9.99 -3.57 -10.45
CA VAL A 62 11.38 -3.85 -10.07
C VAL A 62 11.85 -2.87 -9.00
N THR A 63 11.65 -1.58 -9.21
CA THR A 63 12.07 -0.55 -8.25
C THR A 63 11.34 -0.68 -6.91
N LYS A 64 10.01 -0.81 -6.90
CA LYS A 64 9.24 -0.86 -5.65
C LYS A 64 9.41 -2.18 -4.90
N GLU A 65 9.57 -3.29 -5.61
CA GLU A 65 9.88 -4.59 -5.00
C GLU A 65 11.26 -4.56 -4.34
N GLN A 66 12.27 -4.03 -5.02
CA GLN A 66 13.61 -3.90 -4.46
C GLN A 66 13.67 -2.94 -3.27
N LEU A 67 12.95 -1.82 -3.31
CA LEU A 67 13.04 -0.81 -2.24
C LEU A 67 12.15 -1.13 -1.03
N TYR A 68 10.95 -1.66 -1.26
CA TYR A 68 9.89 -1.74 -0.25
C TYR A 68 9.25 -3.13 -0.10
N GLY A 69 9.71 -4.14 -0.85
CA GLY A 69 9.04 -5.45 -0.91
C GLY A 69 7.64 -5.38 -1.54
N CYS A 70 7.38 -4.37 -2.38
CA CYS A 70 6.07 -4.14 -2.98
C CYS A 70 5.54 -5.38 -3.73
N ARG A 71 4.24 -5.65 -3.55
CA ARG A 71 3.54 -6.80 -4.15
C ARG A 71 2.64 -6.42 -5.33
N MET A 72 2.73 -5.18 -5.81
CA MET A 72 2.01 -4.67 -6.98
C MET A 72 0.47 -4.85 -6.91
N CYS A 73 -0.15 -4.50 -5.78
CA CYS A 73 -1.61 -4.53 -5.64
C CYS A 73 -2.36 -3.44 -6.45
N GLY A 74 -1.64 -2.55 -7.14
CA GLY A 74 -2.22 -1.47 -7.97
C GLY A 74 -2.84 -0.29 -7.20
N GLN A 75 -3.06 -0.42 -5.90
CA GLN A 75 -3.63 0.60 -5.01
C GLN A 75 -2.64 0.92 -3.88
N CYS A 76 -1.72 1.85 -4.10
CA CYS A 76 -0.57 2.01 -3.21
C CYS A 76 -0.98 2.52 -1.81
N ALA A 77 -0.45 1.89 -0.75
CA ALA A 77 -0.58 2.37 0.64
C ALA A 77 0.76 2.83 1.25
N LEU A 78 1.86 2.81 0.46
CA LEU A 78 3.20 3.12 0.97
C LEU A 78 3.30 4.49 1.64
N PRO A 79 2.73 5.58 1.08
CA PRO A 79 2.79 6.89 1.74
C PRO A 79 2.17 6.88 3.13
N ASP A 80 1.10 6.12 3.32
CA ASP A 80 0.34 6.09 4.58
C ASP A 80 0.93 5.15 5.63
N THR A 81 1.92 4.33 5.24
CA THR A 81 2.45 3.22 6.06
C THR A 81 3.96 3.34 6.29
N GLY A 82 4.51 4.56 6.32
CA GLY A 82 5.95 4.79 6.50
C GLY A 82 6.80 4.15 5.40
N TYR A 83 6.23 4.00 4.21
CA TYR A 83 6.77 3.27 3.07
C TYR A 83 7.05 1.78 3.33
N THR A 84 6.28 1.17 4.23
CA THR A 84 6.33 -0.26 4.49
C THR A 84 5.15 -0.94 3.80
N CYS A 85 5.39 -1.81 2.82
CA CYS A 85 4.28 -2.38 2.05
C CYS A 85 3.43 -3.34 2.91
N PRO A 86 2.14 -3.03 3.22
CA PRO A 86 1.32 -3.89 4.07
C PRO A 86 1.01 -5.24 3.43
N MET A 87 1.14 -5.34 2.10
CA MET A 87 0.95 -6.60 1.36
C MET A 87 2.08 -7.61 1.58
N THR A 88 3.16 -7.23 2.28
CA THR A 88 4.17 -8.15 2.79
C THR A 88 3.72 -8.86 4.07
N CYS A 89 2.61 -8.43 4.68
CA CYS A 89 1.93 -9.19 5.72
C CYS A 89 1.49 -10.55 5.15
N PRO A 90 1.74 -11.67 5.85
CA PRO A 90 1.19 -12.97 5.49
C PRO A 90 -0.34 -12.91 5.31
N LYS A 91 -1.01 -12.19 6.21
CA LYS A 91 -2.48 -12.02 6.22
C LYS A 91 -2.96 -10.96 5.22
N GLN A 92 -2.05 -10.28 4.52
CA GLN A 92 -2.34 -9.23 3.52
C GLN A 92 -3.30 -8.13 4.01
N LEU A 93 -3.24 -7.81 5.31
CA LEU A 93 -4.09 -6.81 5.93
C LEU A 93 -3.59 -5.39 5.62
N ARG A 94 -4.41 -4.62 4.90
CA ARG A 94 -4.16 -3.19 4.61
C ARG A 94 -4.34 -2.27 5.81
N ASN A 95 -5.09 -2.72 6.82
CA ASN A 95 -5.27 -2.03 8.09
C ASN A 95 -4.84 -3.00 9.19
N GLY A 96 -3.86 -2.62 10.00
CA GLY A 96 -3.37 -3.44 11.10
C GLY A 96 -3.09 -2.61 12.35
N PRO A 97 -2.46 -3.21 13.37
CA PRO A 97 -1.96 -4.59 13.41
C PRO A 97 -3.08 -5.65 13.44
N CYS A 98 -2.72 -6.90 13.15
CA CYS A 98 -3.68 -8.02 13.05
C CYS A 98 -4.03 -8.70 14.39
N GLY A 99 -3.60 -8.14 15.52
CA GLY A 99 -3.66 -8.78 16.84
C GLY A 99 -2.60 -9.87 17.10
N GLY A 100 -2.01 -10.46 16.05
CA GLY A 100 -0.94 -11.47 16.14
C GLY A 100 0.47 -10.88 16.16
N VAL A 101 0.70 -9.79 16.89
CA VAL A 101 2.05 -9.23 17.07
C VAL A 101 2.57 -9.70 18.42
N SER A 102 3.78 -10.27 18.47
CA SER A 102 4.37 -10.69 19.75
C SER A 102 4.73 -9.49 20.62
N ALA A 103 4.97 -9.72 21.92
CA ALA A 103 5.41 -8.67 22.84
C ALA A 103 6.74 -8.01 22.38
N GLU A 104 7.58 -8.76 21.67
CA GLU A 104 8.84 -8.32 21.08
C GLU A 104 8.67 -7.73 19.66
N GLY A 105 7.43 -7.46 19.22
CA GLY A 105 7.14 -6.83 17.93
C GLY A 105 7.23 -7.76 16.71
N ARG A 106 7.23 -9.09 16.92
CA ARG A 106 7.41 -10.08 15.85
C ARG A 106 6.10 -10.53 15.21
N CYS A 107 6.18 -11.04 14.00
CA CYS A 107 5.03 -11.59 13.28
C CYS A 107 4.63 -12.98 13.82
N GLU A 108 3.34 -13.21 14.09
CA GLU A 108 2.82 -14.54 14.49
C GLU A 108 3.14 -15.65 13.49
N VAL A 109 3.04 -15.39 12.17
CA VAL A 109 3.24 -16.40 11.13
C VAL A 109 4.73 -16.62 10.83
N HIS A 110 5.55 -15.58 11.01
CA HIS A 110 7.00 -15.62 10.84
C HIS A 110 7.69 -15.06 12.10
N PRO A 111 7.80 -15.86 13.17
CA PRO A 111 8.34 -15.41 14.46
C PRO A 111 9.81 -14.96 14.41
N GLU A 112 10.52 -15.25 13.33
CA GLU A 112 11.88 -14.78 13.09
C GLU A 112 11.94 -13.36 12.51
N LEU A 113 10.81 -12.82 12.03
CA LEU A 113 10.72 -11.53 11.35
C LEU A 113 9.97 -10.49 12.18
N VAL A 114 10.38 -9.22 12.05
CA VAL A 114 9.66 -8.07 12.60
C VAL A 114 8.31 -7.94 11.89
N CYS A 115 7.25 -7.63 12.64
CA CYS A 115 5.94 -7.41 12.04
C CYS A 115 5.94 -6.17 11.14
N VAL A 116 5.32 -6.31 9.97
CA VAL A 116 5.16 -5.23 8.98
C VAL A 116 4.55 -3.95 9.58
N TRP A 117 3.59 -4.09 10.50
CA TRP A 117 2.92 -2.95 11.14
C TRP A 117 3.76 -2.29 12.22
N VAL A 118 4.61 -3.04 12.92
CA VAL A 118 5.62 -2.46 13.83
C VAL A 118 6.59 -1.60 13.02
N THR A 119 7.11 -2.16 11.91
CA THR A 119 7.99 -1.42 11.00
C THR A 119 7.31 -0.18 10.40
N ALA A 120 6.03 -0.26 10.03
CA ALA A 120 5.28 0.87 9.51
C ALA A 120 5.11 1.99 10.56
N ILE A 121 4.73 1.64 11.79
CA ILE A 121 4.52 2.58 12.90
C ILE A 121 5.81 3.33 13.21
N GLU A 122 6.90 2.61 13.49
CA GLU A 122 8.18 3.20 13.85
C GLU A 122 8.67 4.16 12.75
N ARG A 123 8.64 3.71 11.49
CA ARG A 123 9.11 4.51 10.36
C ARG A 123 8.26 5.74 10.08
N ALA A 124 6.94 5.64 10.22
CA ALA A 124 6.05 6.78 10.02
C ALA A 124 6.23 7.81 11.15
N GLN A 125 6.30 7.36 12.40
CA GLN A 125 6.54 8.23 13.57
C GLN A 125 7.89 8.95 13.45
N ASP A 126 8.97 8.22 13.14
CA ASP A 126 10.30 8.79 12.94
C ASP A 126 10.32 9.84 11.82
N ALA A 127 9.49 9.66 10.79
CA ALA A 127 9.38 10.59 9.68
C ALA A 127 8.45 11.79 9.95
N GLY A 128 7.71 11.81 11.07
CA GLY A 128 6.69 12.84 11.36
C GLY A 128 5.34 12.60 10.66
N HIS A 129 5.11 11.37 10.18
CA HIS A 129 3.94 10.93 9.41
C HIS A 129 3.05 9.95 10.19
N GLY A 130 3.16 9.91 11.51
CA GLY A 130 2.39 8.97 12.35
C GLY A 130 0.86 9.09 12.18
N ALA A 131 0.35 10.29 11.92
CA ALA A 131 -1.08 10.54 11.70
C ALA A 131 -1.63 9.87 10.42
N ASP A 132 -0.77 9.57 9.44
CA ASP A 132 -1.20 8.90 8.20
C ASP A 132 -1.68 7.46 8.47
N LEU A 133 -1.24 6.85 9.59
CA LEU A 133 -1.66 5.51 10.02
C LEU A 133 -3.10 5.48 10.57
N ASP A 134 -3.67 6.64 10.90
CA ASP A 134 -5.07 6.74 11.32
C ASP A 134 -6.03 6.69 10.12
N LEU A 135 -5.50 6.81 8.89
CA LEU A 135 -6.28 6.70 7.67
C LEU A 135 -6.70 5.25 7.44
N LEU A 136 -8.00 5.00 7.49
CA LEU A 136 -8.56 3.70 7.17
C LEU A 136 -8.44 3.46 5.66
N GLN A 137 -7.67 2.44 5.30
CA GLN A 137 -7.43 2.04 3.92
C GLN A 137 -8.56 1.16 3.39
N ARG A 138 -9.09 1.49 2.20
CA ARG A 138 -10.04 0.64 1.48
C ARG A 138 -9.48 -0.78 1.28
N PRO A 139 -10.33 -1.82 1.28
CA PRO A 139 -9.92 -3.15 0.85
C PRO A 139 -9.25 -3.15 -0.54
N VAL A 140 -8.31 -4.07 -0.76
CA VAL A 140 -7.67 -4.21 -2.08
C VAL A 140 -8.71 -4.67 -3.10
N ASP A 141 -8.78 -3.97 -4.24
CA ASP A 141 -9.43 -4.48 -5.43
C ASP A 141 -8.45 -5.39 -6.19
N HIS A 142 -8.68 -6.70 -6.12
CA HIS A 142 -7.81 -7.68 -6.78
C HIS A 142 -7.79 -7.56 -8.31
N ARG A 143 -8.71 -6.81 -8.94
CA ARG A 143 -8.68 -6.52 -10.38
C ARG A 143 -7.56 -5.53 -10.75
N GLU A 144 -7.06 -4.77 -9.77
CA GLU A 144 -5.97 -3.82 -9.94
C GLU A 144 -4.58 -4.45 -9.75
N TRP A 145 -4.52 -5.74 -9.41
CA TRP A 145 -3.26 -6.44 -9.25
C TRP A 145 -2.40 -6.39 -10.53
N ASP A 146 -1.09 -6.27 -10.34
CA ASP A 146 -0.08 -6.10 -11.38
C ASP A 146 -0.20 -4.81 -12.23
N ARG A 147 -1.13 -3.91 -11.91
CA ARG A 147 -1.22 -2.58 -12.54
C ARG A 147 -0.30 -1.57 -11.86
N SER A 148 0.02 -0.51 -12.61
CA SER A 148 0.85 0.58 -12.12
C SER A 148 0.07 1.44 -11.12
N SER A 149 0.53 1.45 -9.87
CA SER A 149 -0.05 2.32 -8.86
C SER A 149 0.33 3.80 -9.08
N TRP A 150 1.46 4.09 -9.71
CA TRP A 150 1.80 5.46 -10.10
C TRP A 150 0.86 6.02 -11.17
N VAL A 151 0.53 5.23 -12.20
CA VAL A 151 -0.43 5.68 -13.23
C VAL A 151 -1.82 5.83 -12.60
N ASN A 152 -2.26 4.91 -11.74
CA ASN A 152 -3.52 5.04 -11.01
C ASN A 152 -3.58 6.32 -10.17
N TYR A 153 -2.52 6.60 -9.39
CA TYR A 153 -2.37 7.85 -8.64
C TYR A 153 -2.42 9.09 -9.53
N TRP A 154 -1.66 9.14 -10.63
CA TRP A 154 -1.68 10.30 -11.54
C TRP A 154 -3.01 10.49 -12.26
N GLN A 155 -3.76 9.43 -12.51
CA GLN A 155 -5.11 9.52 -13.09
C GLN A 155 -6.20 9.81 -12.04
N GLY A 156 -5.87 9.90 -10.75
CA GLY A 156 -6.83 10.12 -9.66
C GLY A 156 -7.73 8.91 -9.37
N ARG A 157 -7.35 7.70 -9.82
CA ARG A 157 -8.10 6.47 -9.54
C ARG A 157 -7.93 5.99 -8.10
N ASP A 158 -6.81 6.39 -7.49
CA ASP A 158 -6.46 6.08 -6.10
C ASP A 158 -6.99 7.14 -5.11
N ASP A 159 -7.73 8.15 -5.59
CA ASP A 159 -8.32 9.17 -4.73
C ASP A 159 -9.28 8.52 -3.72
N GLY A 160 -9.08 8.86 -2.45
CA GLY A 160 -9.86 8.30 -1.33
C GLY A 160 -9.57 6.83 -1.03
N LEU A 161 -8.36 6.32 -1.30
CA LEU A 161 -7.92 5.02 -0.77
C LEU A 161 -7.85 5.01 0.75
N GLY A 162 -7.27 6.03 1.36
CA GLY A 162 -7.35 6.30 2.79
C GLY A 162 -8.50 7.24 3.11
N ILE A 163 -9.29 6.93 4.16
CA ILE A 163 -10.33 7.81 4.67
C ILE A 163 -10.05 8.10 6.14
N ALA A 164 -9.95 9.38 6.48
CA ALA A 164 -9.82 9.81 7.86
C ALA A 164 -11.13 9.56 8.63
N PRO A 165 -11.09 8.96 9.83
CA PRO A 165 -12.23 8.95 10.72
C PRO A 165 -12.56 10.39 11.16
N SER A 166 -13.84 10.67 11.38
CA SER A 166 -14.31 11.91 11.99
C SER A 166 -15.09 11.62 13.27
N GLU A 167 -15.38 12.65 14.07
CA GLU A 167 -16.21 12.50 15.27
C GLU A 167 -17.62 11.95 14.92
N ASP A 168 -18.22 12.46 13.84
CA ASP A 168 -19.54 12.02 13.36
C ASP A 168 -19.48 10.66 12.62
N ASP A 169 -18.33 10.34 12.04
CA ASP A 169 -18.10 9.09 11.33
C ASP A 169 -16.77 8.42 11.68
N PRO A 170 -16.71 7.71 12.82
CA PRO A 170 -15.48 7.05 13.26
C PRO A 170 -15.15 5.79 12.44
N ARG A 171 -16.08 5.31 11.59
CA ARG A 171 -15.91 4.08 10.78
C ARG A 171 -16.41 4.27 9.34
N PRO A 172 -15.82 5.21 8.58
CA PRO A 172 -16.37 5.66 7.31
C PRO A 172 -16.40 4.57 6.23
N LEU A 173 -15.40 3.69 6.19
CA LEU A 173 -15.35 2.61 5.20
C LEU A 173 -16.47 1.59 5.37
N LEU A 174 -16.63 1.08 6.60
CA LEU A 174 -17.64 0.07 6.90
C LEU A 174 -19.06 0.59 6.58
N ARG A 175 -19.35 1.86 6.92
CA ARG A 175 -20.65 2.46 6.63
C ARG A 175 -20.89 2.63 5.13
N ARG A 176 -19.90 3.16 4.40
CA ARG A 176 -19.99 3.38 2.96
C ARG A 176 -20.22 2.09 2.18
N GLU A 177 -19.48 1.02 2.51
CA GLU A 177 -19.63 -0.28 1.85
C GLU A 177 -20.98 -0.95 2.12
N LEU A 178 -21.54 -0.73 3.32
CA LEU A 178 -22.85 -1.24 3.71
C LEU A 178 -24.02 -0.31 3.33
N GLY A 179 -23.75 0.82 2.67
CA GLY A 179 -24.78 1.81 2.30
C GLY A 179 -25.43 2.52 3.50
N LEU A 180 -24.77 2.51 4.66
CA LEU A 180 -25.26 3.13 5.89
C LEU A 180 -24.88 4.62 5.91
N ARG A 181 -25.84 5.47 6.30
CA ARG A 181 -25.56 6.90 6.52
C ARG A 181 -24.93 7.13 7.90
N PRO A 182 -24.04 8.12 8.05
CA PRO A 182 -23.60 8.58 9.36
C PRO A 182 -24.82 8.99 10.21
N ARG A 183 -24.75 8.74 11.52
CA ARG A 183 -25.79 9.16 12.47
C ARG A 183 -25.47 10.54 13.00
#